data_AF-E9CQP3-F1
#
_entry.id   AF-E9CQP3-F1
#
_cell.length_a   1.000
_cell.length_b   1.000
_cell.length_c   1.000
_cell.angle_alpha   90.00
_cell.angle_beta   90.00
_cell.angle_gamma   90.00
#
_symmetry.space_group_name_H-M   'P 1'
#
loop_
_entity.id
_entity.type
_entity.pdbx_description
1 polymer ?
#
loop_
_entity_poly.entity_id
_entity_poly.type
_entity_poly.pdbx_seq_one_letter_code
_entity_poly.pdbx_strand_id
1 'polypeptide(L)'
;WDDEEGNLLIGTVGNDRATTALVWGENILTCYTEQSIRERFSEYQVAGQRAGDDVDHGEATLTALRARARDSQITRYRPQHIQQSGNATGASCRARSQFEAQQRAARTDETTYTVQGWRQGDGSLWKPNQRV
;
A
#
# COMPACT_ATOMS: atom_id res chain seq x y z
N TRP A 1 -13.37 1.76 -6.14
CA TRP A 1 -13.02 2.04 -7.55
C TRP A 1 -14.30 1.91 -8.34
N ASP A 2 -14.38 2.50 -9.52
CA ASP A 2 -15.61 2.43 -10.33
C ASP A 2 -15.48 1.32 -11.38
N ASP A 3 -16.60 0.70 -11.73
CA ASP A 3 -16.67 -0.28 -12.83
C ASP A 3 -16.92 0.40 -14.20
N GLU A 4 -17.01 -0.42 -15.25
CA GLU A 4 -17.24 0.02 -16.64
C GLU A 4 -18.60 0.72 -16.83
N GLU A 5 -19.55 0.50 -15.91
CA GLU A 5 -20.90 1.08 -15.93
C GLU A 5 -21.02 2.33 -15.05
N GLY A 6 -19.95 2.69 -14.32
CA GLY A 6 -19.90 3.83 -13.42
C GLY A 6 -20.43 3.55 -12.01
N ASN A 7 -20.57 2.28 -11.63
CA ASN A 7 -20.96 1.90 -10.27
C ASN A 7 -19.76 1.93 -9.33
N LEU A 8 -19.97 2.44 -8.11
CA LEU A 8 -18.96 2.43 -7.05
C LEU A 8 -18.77 1.02 -6.49
N LEU A 9 -17.58 0.45 -6.68
CA LEU A 9 -17.15 -0.81 -6.08
C LEU A 9 -16.26 -0.55 -4.84
N ILE A 10 -16.63 -1.21 -3.74
CA ILE A 10 -15.84 -1.29 -2.52
C ILE A 10 -15.47 -2.76 -2.31
N GLY A 11 -14.18 -3.09 -2.33
CA GLY A 11 -13.74 -4.46 -2.21
C GLY A 11 -12.28 -4.61 -1.83
N THR A 12 -11.81 -5.85 -1.85
CA THR A 12 -10.43 -6.24 -1.60
C THR A 12 -9.68 -6.49 -2.91
N VAL A 13 -8.38 -6.81 -2.81
CA VAL A 13 -7.59 -7.25 -3.96
C VAL A 13 -8.23 -8.49 -4.57
N GLY A 14 -8.49 -8.43 -5.88
CA GLY A 14 -9.12 -9.48 -6.66
C GLY A 14 -8.19 -10.67 -6.87
N ASN A 15 -8.77 -11.85 -7.07
CA ASN A 15 -8.03 -13.07 -7.38
C ASN A 15 -8.24 -13.55 -8.82
N ASP A 16 -8.96 -12.76 -9.63
CA ASP A 16 -9.17 -13.04 -11.04
C ASP A 16 -7.83 -12.94 -11.78
N ARG A 17 -7.66 -13.78 -12.80
CA ARG A 17 -6.44 -13.81 -13.60
C ARG A 17 -6.73 -13.30 -15.00
N ALA A 18 -5.81 -12.50 -15.53
CA ALA A 18 -5.79 -12.21 -16.95
C ALA A 18 -5.54 -13.51 -17.72
N THR A 19 -6.24 -13.69 -18.83
CA THR A 19 -6.08 -14.85 -19.72
C THR A 19 -4.73 -14.82 -20.41
N THR A 20 -4.21 -13.63 -20.70
CA THR A 20 -2.95 -13.45 -21.45
C THR A 20 -1.79 -13.16 -20.52
N ALA A 21 -0.73 -13.97 -20.62
CA ALA A 21 0.53 -13.71 -19.92
C ALA A 21 1.32 -12.58 -20.58
N LEU A 22 2.06 -11.79 -19.79
CA LEU A 22 2.98 -10.77 -20.31
C LEU A 22 4.34 -11.42 -20.61
N VAL A 23 4.76 -11.39 -21.87
CA VAL A 23 5.98 -12.03 -22.38
C VAL A 23 6.80 -11.00 -23.14
N TRP A 24 8.04 -10.80 -22.68
CA TRP A 24 8.98 -9.87 -23.32
C TRP A 24 9.36 -10.36 -24.72
N GLY A 25 9.30 -9.46 -25.71
CA GLY A 25 9.58 -9.78 -27.11
C GLY A 25 8.40 -10.34 -27.90
N GLU A 26 7.26 -10.62 -27.24
CA GLU A 26 6.02 -11.04 -27.91
C GLU A 26 4.95 -9.95 -27.82
N ASN A 27 4.36 -9.74 -26.65
CA ASN A 27 3.23 -8.82 -26.46
C ASN A 27 3.58 -7.55 -25.66
N ILE A 28 4.78 -7.49 -25.09
CA ILE A 28 5.32 -6.30 -24.41
C ILE A 28 6.08 -5.44 -25.42
N LEU A 29 5.64 -4.20 -25.60
CA LEU A 29 6.34 -3.18 -26.40
C LEU A 29 7.47 -2.54 -25.61
N THR A 30 7.19 -2.12 -24.38
CA THR A 30 8.17 -1.54 -23.48
C THR A 30 7.88 -1.95 -22.04
N CYS A 31 8.93 -2.01 -21.23
CA CYS A 31 8.85 -2.24 -19.80
C CYS A 31 9.60 -1.09 -19.12
N TYR A 32 8.94 -0.49 -18.14
CA TYR A 32 9.54 0.48 -17.24
C TYR A 32 9.39 -0.01 -15.80
N THR A 33 10.50 -0.02 -15.09
CA THR A 33 10.52 -0.30 -13.65
C THR A 33 11.39 0.75 -12.98
N GLU A 34 10.87 1.36 -11.92
CA GLU A 34 11.61 2.32 -11.11
C GLU A 34 11.83 1.74 -9.72
N GLN A 35 13.03 1.25 -9.47
CA GLN A 35 13.40 0.72 -8.17
C GLN A 35 14.02 1.82 -7.31
N SER A 36 13.17 2.60 -6.65
CA SER A 36 13.61 3.69 -5.75
C SER A 36 13.32 3.37 -4.29
N ILE A 37 14.38 3.31 -3.48
CA ILE A 37 14.29 3.18 -2.00
C ILE A 37 14.30 4.53 -1.29
N ARG A 38 14.14 5.65 -2.03
CA ARG A 38 14.19 7.01 -1.47
C ARG A 38 13.19 7.16 -0.32
N GLU A 39 11.99 6.65 -0.55
CA GLU A 39 10.85 6.74 0.37
C GLU A 39 10.69 5.51 1.28
N ARG A 40 11.64 4.58 1.28
CA ARG A 40 11.66 3.42 2.18
C ARG A 40 12.52 3.67 3.41
N PHE A 41 12.00 3.22 4.54
CA PHE A 41 12.55 3.42 5.88
C PHE A 41 12.65 2.07 6.60
N SER A 42 13.62 1.94 7.51
CA SER A 42 13.80 0.69 8.27
C SER A 42 12.70 0.51 9.31
N GLU A 43 12.17 1.60 9.85
CA GLU A 43 11.15 1.57 10.89
C GLU A 43 10.17 2.73 10.72
N TYR A 44 8.88 2.43 10.82
CA TYR A 44 7.77 3.37 10.77
C TYR A 44 7.15 3.46 12.15
N GLN A 45 7.40 4.56 12.84
CA GLN A 45 6.89 4.82 14.19
C GLN A 45 5.69 5.76 14.07
N VAL A 46 4.52 5.29 14.48
CA VAL A 46 3.30 6.09 14.51
C VAL A 46 2.97 6.45 15.95
N ALA A 47 2.86 7.74 16.23
CA ALA A 47 2.41 8.26 17.51
C ALA A 47 1.11 9.05 17.33
N GLY A 48 0.17 8.88 18.26
CA GLY A 48 -1.10 9.60 18.26
C GLY A 48 -1.51 10.02 19.65
N GLN A 49 -2.58 10.81 19.70
CA GLN A 49 -3.23 11.25 20.93
C GLN A 49 -4.72 10.96 20.83
N ARG A 50 -5.41 10.86 21.97
CA ARG A 50 -6.87 10.80 22.03
C ARG A 50 -7.40 11.76 23.09
N ALA A 51 -8.68 12.14 22.94
CA ALA A 51 -9.39 12.80 24.02
C ALA A 51 -9.56 11.82 25.18
N GLY A 52 -9.29 12.27 26.40
CA GLY A 52 -9.54 11.48 27.60
C GLY A 52 -11.03 11.40 27.93
N ASP A 53 -11.40 10.40 28.70
CA ASP A 53 -12.72 10.25 29.31
C ASP A 53 -12.59 10.06 30.83
N ASP A 54 -13.72 9.96 31.53
CA ASP A 54 -13.77 9.82 33.00
C ASP A 54 -13.04 8.56 33.52
N VAL A 55 -12.77 7.57 32.66
CA VAL A 55 -12.06 6.31 32.98
C VAL A 55 -10.60 6.35 32.54
N ASP A 56 -10.29 7.13 31.50
CA ASP A 56 -9.02 7.14 30.79
C ASP A 56 -8.43 8.57 30.78
N HIS A 57 -8.07 9.03 31.99
CA HIS A 57 -7.54 10.36 32.26
C HIS A 57 -6.09 10.27 32.76
N GLY A 58 -5.13 10.74 31.94
CA GLY A 58 -3.73 10.83 32.36
C GLY A 58 -2.73 10.93 31.21
N GLU A 59 -1.63 11.66 31.42
CA GLU A 59 -0.52 11.83 30.47
C GLU A 59 0.09 10.48 30.05
N ALA A 60 0.08 9.48 30.94
CA ALA A 60 0.58 8.14 30.67
C ALA A 60 -0.29 7.34 29.68
N THR A 61 -1.61 7.60 29.62
CA THR A 61 -2.56 6.82 28.80
C THR A 61 -2.95 7.54 27.50
N LEU A 62 -2.81 8.86 27.45
CA LEU A 62 -3.15 9.69 26.29
C LEU A 62 -1.92 9.99 25.40
N THR A 63 -0.73 10.08 25.98
CA THR A 63 0.52 10.49 25.28
C THR A 63 1.40 9.30 24.86
N ALA A 64 1.10 8.09 25.35
CA ALA A 64 1.92 6.88 25.11
C ALA A 64 1.44 6.01 23.92
N LEU A 65 0.45 6.46 23.15
CA LEU A 65 -0.08 5.69 22.01
C LEU A 65 0.91 5.68 20.86
N ARG A 66 1.80 4.68 20.88
CA ARG A 66 2.84 4.47 19.88
C ARG A 66 2.79 3.06 19.34
N ALA A 67 3.00 2.93 18.03
CA ALA A 67 3.21 1.66 17.39
C ALA A 67 4.37 1.77 16.40
N ARG A 68 5.02 0.64 16.13
CA ARG A 68 6.13 0.55 15.17
C ARG A 68 5.92 -0.63 14.22
N ALA A 69 6.27 -0.41 12.95
CA ALA A 69 6.41 -1.46 11.95
C ALA A 69 7.82 -1.40 11.36
N ARG A 70 8.43 -2.57 11.12
CA ARG A 70 9.78 -2.69 10.57
C ARG A 70 9.72 -3.22 9.15
N ASP A 71 10.50 -2.64 8.26
CA ASP A 71 10.74 -3.14 6.92
C ASP A 71 12.09 -3.88 6.90
N SER A 72 12.05 -5.20 6.76
CA SER A 72 13.25 -6.05 6.83
C SER A 72 14.16 -5.92 5.61
N GLN A 73 13.68 -5.37 4.50
CA GLN A 73 14.47 -5.18 3.28
C GLN A 73 15.41 -3.98 3.40
N ILE A 74 15.16 -3.05 4.32
CA ILE A 74 15.99 -1.86 4.54
C ILE A 74 16.95 -2.14 5.71
N THR A 75 18.16 -2.57 5.36
CA THR A 75 19.22 -2.90 6.34
C THR A 75 19.83 -1.66 7.00
N ARG A 76 19.85 -0.52 6.29
CA ARG A 76 20.34 0.75 6.83
C ARG A 76 19.32 1.35 7.81
N TYR A 77 19.77 1.70 9.02
CA TYR A 77 18.93 2.37 9.99
C TYR A 77 18.43 3.74 9.47
N ARG A 78 17.11 3.84 9.26
CA ARG A 78 16.38 5.00 8.76
C ARG A 78 14.99 5.02 9.40
N PRO A 79 14.84 5.56 10.62
CA PRO A 79 13.53 5.67 11.23
C PRO A 79 12.70 6.79 10.57
N GLN A 80 11.41 6.56 10.42
CA GLN A 80 10.42 7.58 10.07
C GLN A 80 9.39 7.69 11.19
N HIS A 81 9.18 8.90 11.69
CA HIS A 81 8.13 9.20 12.65
C HIS A 81 6.92 9.81 11.94
N ILE A 82 5.74 9.31 12.24
CA ILE A 82 4.47 9.72 11.63
C ILE A 82 3.49 10.05 12.76
N GLN A 83 2.90 11.23 12.69
CA GLN A 83 1.87 11.62 13.65
C GLN A 83 0.49 11.21 13.13
N GLN A 84 -0.24 10.44 13.93
CA GLN A 84 -1.62 10.09 13.64
C GLN A 84 -2.56 11.23 14.08
N SER A 85 -3.45 11.64 13.17
CA SER A 85 -4.53 12.58 13.45
C SER A 85 -5.81 11.86 13.90
N GLY A 86 -6.65 12.57 14.64
CA GLY A 86 -7.91 12.06 15.18
C GLY A 86 -7.75 11.32 16.52
N ASN A 87 -8.79 10.59 16.91
CA ASN A 87 -8.80 9.78 18.13
C ASN A 87 -7.97 8.51 17.91
N ALA A 88 -6.69 8.55 18.30
CA ALA A 88 -5.78 7.43 18.10
C ALA A 88 -6.00 6.34 19.17
N THR A 89 -5.83 5.09 18.77
CA THR A 89 -5.75 3.92 19.65
C THR A 89 -4.50 3.12 19.32
N GLY A 90 -4.06 2.24 20.21
CA GLY A 90 -2.90 1.38 19.93
C GLY A 90 -3.08 0.53 18.66
N ALA A 91 -4.33 0.11 18.40
CA ALA A 91 -4.70 -0.63 17.19
C ALA A 91 -4.62 0.25 15.94
N SER A 92 -5.11 1.49 15.98
CA SER A 92 -5.06 2.39 14.84
C SER A 92 -3.62 2.80 14.50
N CYS A 93 -2.79 3.08 15.51
CA CYS A 93 -1.37 3.39 15.31
C CYS A 93 -0.66 2.20 14.65
N ARG A 94 -0.96 0.97 15.09
CA ARG A 94 -0.40 -0.26 14.51
C ARG A 94 -0.83 -0.43 13.06
N ALA A 95 -2.12 -0.33 12.78
CA ALA A 95 -2.66 -0.43 11.42
C ALA A 95 -2.04 0.61 10.49
N ARG A 96 -1.88 1.86 10.96
CA ARG A 96 -1.23 2.92 10.18
C ARG A 96 0.24 2.62 9.92
N SER A 97 0.99 2.15 10.93
CA SER A 97 2.41 1.82 10.76
C SER A 97 2.63 0.69 9.74
N GLN A 98 1.76 -0.32 9.75
CA GLN A 98 1.78 -1.43 8.80
C GLN A 98 1.39 -0.98 7.40
N PHE A 99 0.34 -0.15 7.29
CA PHE A 99 -0.11 0.41 6.02
C PHE A 99 1.00 1.21 5.34
N GLU A 100 1.69 2.09 6.07
CA GLU A 100 2.80 2.89 5.53
C GLU A 100 3.96 2.00 5.05
N ALA A 101 4.32 0.98 5.82
CA ALA A 101 5.36 0.03 5.45
C ALA A 101 5.00 -0.73 4.15
N GLN A 102 3.78 -1.27 4.07
CA GLN A 102 3.31 -2.02 2.90
C GLN A 102 3.14 -1.14 1.67
N GLN A 103 2.56 0.05 1.83
CA GLN A 103 2.34 0.99 0.74
C GLN A 103 3.66 1.45 0.12
N ARG A 104 4.66 1.78 0.95
CA ARG A 104 5.97 2.22 0.46
C ARG A 104 6.77 1.08 -0.15
N ALA A 105 6.67 -0.14 0.40
CA ALA A 105 7.25 -1.31 -0.24
C ALA A 105 6.63 -1.57 -1.61
N ALA A 106 5.30 -1.54 -1.73
CA ALA A 106 4.59 -1.73 -2.99
C ALA A 106 4.93 -0.67 -4.05
N ARG A 107 5.10 0.60 -3.65
CA ARG A 107 5.51 1.68 -4.56
C ARG A 107 6.92 1.50 -5.11
N THR A 108 7.82 0.87 -4.37
CA THR A 108 9.19 0.61 -4.85
C THR A 108 9.22 -0.52 -5.87
N ASP A 109 8.27 -1.45 -5.80
CA ASP A 109 8.22 -2.62 -6.67
C ASP A 109 7.24 -2.42 -7.86
N GLU A 110 6.93 -1.17 -8.20
CA GLU A 110 6.03 -0.84 -9.30
C GLU A 110 6.70 -1.14 -10.66
N THR A 111 5.94 -1.80 -11.53
CA THR A 111 6.37 -2.12 -12.89
C THR A 111 5.26 -1.79 -13.87
N THR A 112 5.59 -1.02 -14.90
CA THR A 112 4.67 -0.61 -15.96
C THR A 112 5.05 -1.29 -17.26
N TYR A 113 4.13 -2.08 -17.80
CA TYR A 113 4.27 -2.71 -19.11
C TYR A 113 3.38 -2.01 -20.12
N THR A 114 3.96 -1.62 -21.26
CA THR A 114 3.19 -1.15 -22.41
C THR A 114 2.98 -2.33 -23.35
N VAL A 115 1.73 -2.66 -23.65
CA VAL A 115 1.36 -3.79 -24.52
C VAL A 115 0.77 -3.30 -25.84
N GLN A 116 0.76 -4.18 -26.85
CA GLN A 116 0.14 -3.87 -28.13
C GLN A 116 -1.39 -4.02 -28.04
N GLY A 117 -2.11 -2.90 -28.12
CA GLY A 117 -3.57 -2.87 -28.14
C GLY A 117 -4.22 -2.95 -26.76
N TRP A 118 -5.55 -2.99 -26.73
CA TRP A 118 -6.35 -2.90 -25.49
C TRP A 118 -7.02 -4.21 -25.09
N ARG A 119 -6.88 -5.24 -25.92
CA ARG A 119 -7.50 -6.56 -25.71
C ARG A 119 -6.46 -7.62 -25.39
N GLN A 120 -6.87 -8.58 -24.61
CA GLN A 120 -6.18 -9.84 -24.33
C GLN A 120 -6.33 -10.79 -25.54
N GLY A 121 -5.58 -11.90 -25.55
CA GLY A 121 -5.61 -12.92 -26.60
C GLY A 121 -6.95 -13.61 -26.79
N ASP A 122 -7.84 -13.57 -25.80
CA ASP A 122 -9.23 -14.05 -25.90
C ASP A 122 -10.22 -12.96 -26.38
N GLY A 123 -9.73 -11.75 -26.65
CA GLY A 123 -10.53 -10.61 -27.07
C GLY A 123 -11.16 -9.79 -25.93
N SER A 124 -11.03 -10.22 -24.67
CA SER A 124 -11.47 -9.45 -23.50
C SER A 124 -10.60 -8.20 -23.30
N LEU A 125 -11.10 -7.17 -22.61
CA LEU A 125 -10.29 -5.99 -22.29
C LEU A 125 -9.36 -6.29 -21.10
N TRP A 126 -8.24 -5.57 -21.03
CA TRP A 126 -7.44 -5.51 -19.81
C TRP A 126 -8.24 -4.80 -18.71
N LYS A 127 -8.40 -5.46 -17.56
CA LYS A 127 -9.14 -4.90 -16.42
C LYS A 127 -8.24 -4.69 -15.21
N PRO A 128 -8.46 -3.65 -14.40
CA PRO A 128 -7.78 -3.50 -13.12
C PRO A 128 -8.19 -4.64 -12.17
N ASN A 129 -7.41 -4.83 -11.10
CA ASN A 129 -7.65 -5.84 -10.07
C ASN A 129 -7.58 -7.31 -10.56
N GLN A 130 -6.90 -7.54 -11.68
CA GLN A 130 -6.56 -8.87 -12.20
C GLN A 130 -5.07 -9.17 -11.99
N ARG A 131 -4.75 -10.43 -11.75
CA ARG A 131 -3.39 -10.95 -11.65
C ARG A 131 -2.92 -11.41 -13.03
N VAL A 132 -1.69 -11.05 -13.38
CA VAL A 132 -1.02 -11.50 -14.60
C VAL A 132 0.12 -12.43 -14.23
#